data_AF-A0A432SFY1-F1
#
_entry.id   AF-A0A432SFY1-F1
#
_cell.length_a   1.000
_cell.length_b   1.000
_cell.length_c   1.000
_cell.angle_alpha   90.00
_cell.angle_beta   90.00
_cell.angle_gamma   90.00
#
_symmetry.space_group_name_H-M   'P 1'
#
loop_
_entity.id
_entity.type
_entity.pdbx_description
1 polymer ?
#
loop_
_entity_poly.entity_id
_entity_poly.type
_entity_poly.pdbx_seq_one_letter_code
_entity_poly.pdbx_strand_id
1 'polypeptide(L)'
;MRDAWIYLENGTFLQAKSFGADATSVGELVFNTSMSGYQEIMSDPSYAGQFVTFTAPEIGNVGVNDDDMESNRVYAKGMIVRHYQQRYSNFRAQDSLDAFLQQHGSMGICEIDTRYLTTMLRREGAMMMVASSQISDKAELKVILESAPRIEEVNYIETVSTKEPYLHVNGTYDATRFCHN
;
A
#
# COMPACT_ATOMS: atom_id res chain seq x y z
N MET A 1 -16.12 2.83 -5.12
CA MET A 1 -14.91 3.66 -5.39
C MET A 1 -15.28 5.11 -5.36
N ARG A 2 -14.38 5.96 -4.87
CA ARG A 2 -14.57 7.42 -4.75
C ARG A 2 -13.45 8.14 -5.51
N ASP A 3 -13.52 9.46 -5.62
CA ASP A 3 -12.41 10.22 -6.17
C ASP A 3 -11.26 10.30 -5.16
N ALA A 4 -10.04 10.34 -5.69
CA ALA A 4 -8.84 10.60 -4.92
C ALA A 4 -7.90 11.52 -5.70
N TRP A 5 -7.12 12.29 -4.96
CA TRP A 5 -6.15 13.25 -5.48
C TRP A 5 -4.78 12.94 -4.91
N ILE A 6 -3.79 12.98 -5.79
CA ILE A 6 -2.40 12.67 -5.49
C ILE A 6 -1.57 13.89 -5.82
N TYR A 7 -0.73 14.31 -4.89
CA TYR A 7 0.28 15.33 -5.12
C TYR A 7 1.66 14.76 -4.80
N LEU A 8 2.59 14.91 -5.74
CA LEU A 8 3.98 14.43 -5.62
C LEU A 8 4.93 15.61 -5.38
N GLU A 9 6.07 15.31 -4.75
CA GLU A 9 7.13 16.29 -4.45
C GLU A 9 7.62 17.05 -5.70
N ASN A 10 7.65 16.41 -6.86
CA ASN A 10 8.02 17.04 -8.14
C ASN A 10 6.94 17.97 -8.72
N GLY A 11 5.83 18.20 -8.00
CA GLY A 11 4.73 19.08 -8.39
C GLY A 11 3.65 18.43 -9.25
N THR A 12 3.80 17.14 -9.58
CA THR A 12 2.80 16.36 -10.29
C THR A 12 1.52 16.26 -9.46
N PHE A 13 0.39 16.51 -10.10
CA PHE A 13 -0.94 16.43 -9.49
C PHE A 13 -1.84 15.56 -10.35
N LEU A 14 -2.41 14.52 -9.76
CA LEU A 14 -3.19 13.50 -10.47
C LEU A 14 -4.52 13.28 -9.76
N GLN A 15 -5.55 13.04 -10.56
CA GLN A 15 -6.83 12.53 -10.08
C GLN A 15 -6.91 11.04 -10.39
N ALA A 16 -7.45 10.27 -9.45
CA ALA A 16 -7.59 8.82 -9.51
C ALA A 16 -8.88 8.40 -8.81
N LYS A 17 -9.09 7.09 -8.69
CA LYS A 17 -10.12 6.51 -7.83
C LYS A 17 -9.51 5.91 -6.57
N SER A 18 -10.28 5.89 -5.50
CA SER A 18 -9.93 5.19 -4.25
C SER A 18 -10.83 4.01 -3.94
N PHE A 19 -10.23 3.06 -3.24
CA PHE A 19 -10.85 1.91 -2.55
C PHE A 19 -10.10 1.71 -1.22
N GLY A 20 -10.57 0.83 -0.35
CA GLY A 20 -10.05 0.74 1.02
C GLY A 20 -10.53 1.88 1.90
N ALA A 21 -9.72 2.26 2.89
CA ALA A 21 -10.08 3.30 3.85
C ALA A 21 -10.10 4.71 3.23
N ASP A 22 -11.04 5.54 3.66
CA ASP A 22 -11.02 6.98 3.37
C ASP A 22 -9.96 7.65 4.25
N ALA A 23 -8.91 8.16 3.62
CA ALA A 23 -7.82 8.82 4.32
C ALA A 23 -7.24 9.99 3.52
N THR A 24 -6.49 10.81 4.24
CA THR A 24 -5.40 11.64 3.72
C THR A 24 -4.11 11.11 4.32
N SER A 25 -3.17 10.65 3.49
CA SER A 25 -1.97 9.97 3.95
C SER A 25 -0.75 10.42 3.16
N VAL A 26 0.36 10.58 3.88
CA VAL A 26 1.65 10.99 3.36
C VAL A 26 2.64 9.83 3.49
N GLY A 27 3.47 9.64 2.47
CA GLY A 27 4.51 8.64 2.47
C GLY A 27 5.46 8.78 1.27
N GLU A 28 6.53 8.00 1.28
CA GLU A 28 7.43 7.90 0.12
C GLU A 28 6.80 7.01 -0.94
N LEU A 29 6.79 7.47 -2.19
CA LEU A 29 6.32 6.72 -3.33
C LEU A 29 7.42 5.80 -3.87
N VAL A 30 7.15 4.49 -3.84
CA VAL A 30 8.01 3.45 -4.42
C VAL A 30 7.24 2.61 -5.43
N PHE A 31 7.93 1.76 -6.19
CA PHE A 31 7.29 0.78 -7.06
C PHE A 31 7.80 -0.63 -6.81
N ASN A 32 6.92 -1.62 -6.98
CA ASN A 32 7.24 -3.04 -6.87
C ASN A 32 6.81 -3.77 -8.15
N THR A 33 7.70 -4.64 -8.65
CA THR A 33 7.53 -5.37 -9.91
C THR A 33 6.90 -6.76 -9.77
N SER A 34 6.57 -7.18 -8.55
CA SER A 34 5.91 -8.45 -8.28
C SER A 34 4.54 -8.50 -8.96
N MET A 35 4.26 -9.64 -9.60
CA MET A 35 2.98 -9.90 -10.28
C MET A 35 1.94 -10.58 -9.37
N SER A 36 2.35 -11.00 -8.18
CA SER A 36 1.56 -11.67 -7.16
C SER A 36 2.06 -11.25 -5.77
N GLY A 37 1.35 -11.67 -4.73
CA GLY A 37 1.78 -11.45 -3.35
C GLY A 37 1.53 -10.03 -2.83
N TYR A 38 0.44 -9.38 -3.30
CA TYR A 38 0.15 -8.00 -2.91
C TYR A 38 -0.21 -7.88 -1.42
N GLN A 39 -0.74 -8.93 -0.79
CA GLN A 39 -1.10 -8.89 0.63
C GLN A 39 0.15 -8.96 1.49
N GLU A 40 1.04 -9.91 1.16
CA GLU A 40 2.36 -10.11 1.75
C GLU A 40 3.14 -8.79 1.71
N ILE A 41 3.22 -8.16 0.53
CA ILE A 41 3.87 -6.86 0.32
C ILE A 41 3.28 -5.75 1.19
N MET A 42 1.95 -5.67 1.30
CA MET A 42 1.31 -4.63 2.12
C MET A 42 1.55 -4.83 3.62
N SER A 43 1.67 -6.09 4.04
CA SER A 43 1.98 -6.45 5.43
C SER A 43 3.47 -6.46 5.76
N ASP A 44 4.37 -6.34 4.80
CA ASP A 44 5.81 -6.32 5.07
C ASP A 44 6.20 -5.02 5.83
N PRO A 45 6.78 -5.14 7.04
CA PRO A 45 7.22 -3.99 7.84
C PRO A 45 8.19 -3.05 7.13
N SER A 46 8.91 -3.53 6.12
CA SER A 46 9.86 -2.74 5.33
C SER A 46 9.21 -1.61 4.54
N TYR A 47 7.90 -1.70 4.24
CA TYR A 47 7.14 -0.64 3.57
C TYR A 47 6.54 0.38 4.53
N ALA A 48 6.91 0.37 5.82
CA ALA A 48 6.47 1.38 6.77
C ALA A 48 6.79 2.80 6.26
N GLY A 49 5.77 3.64 6.15
CA GLY A 49 5.91 5.00 5.63
C GLY A 49 5.87 5.13 4.10
N GLN A 50 5.66 4.03 3.37
CA GLN A 50 5.72 4.02 1.91
C GLN A 50 4.35 3.74 1.27
N PHE A 51 4.13 4.37 0.11
CA PHE A 51 3.10 4.01 -0.85
C PHE A 51 3.69 3.09 -1.92
N VAL A 52 3.09 1.92 -2.10
CA VAL A 52 3.59 0.92 -3.05
C VAL A 52 2.81 0.99 -4.35
N THR A 53 3.50 1.40 -5.43
CA THR A 53 2.96 1.31 -6.79
C THR A 53 3.23 -0.07 -7.38
N PHE A 54 2.18 -0.82 -7.67
CA PHE A 54 2.31 -2.12 -8.32
C PHE A 54 2.40 -1.95 -9.84
N THR A 55 3.40 -2.57 -10.45
CA THR A 55 3.49 -2.61 -11.93
C THR A 55 2.53 -3.64 -12.53
N ALA A 56 2.09 -4.62 -11.74
CA ALA A 56 1.08 -5.58 -12.16
C ALA A 56 -0.25 -4.85 -12.42
N PRO A 57 -0.89 -5.06 -13.59
CA PRO A 57 -2.05 -4.26 -13.96
C PRO A 57 -3.30 -4.61 -13.16
N GLU A 58 -3.43 -5.87 -12.74
CA GLU A 58 -4.61 -6.41 -12.06
C GLU A 58 -4.26 -6.83 -10.63
N ILE A 59 -4.83 -6.15 -9.64
CA ILE A 59 -4.60 -6.41 -8.21
C ILE A 59 -5.93 -6.69 -7.50
N GLY A 60 -5.92 -7.60 -6.52
CA GLY A 60 -7.12 -8.02 -5.77
C GLY A 60 -7.82 -9.26 -6.34
N ASN A 61 -7.29 -9.84 -7.43
CA ASN A 61 -7.87 -10.99 -8.13
C ASN A 61 -7.99 -12.26 -7.26
N VAL A 62 -7.14 -12.43 -6.25
CA VAL A 62 -7.17 -13.60 -5.34
C VAL A 62 -7.76 -13.29 -3.96
N GLY A 63 -8.27 -12.08 -3.74
CA GLY A 63 -8.81 -11.67 -2.44
C GLY A 63 -7.70 -11.56 -1.39
N VAL A 64 -8.04 -11.78 -0.12
CA VAL A 64 -7.09 -11.85 1.00
C VAL A 64 -7.39 -13.04 1.89
N ASN A 65 -6.43 -13.44 2.71
CA ASN A 65 -6.58 -14.46 3.76
C ASN A 65 -5.55 -14.27 4.88
N ASP A 66 -5.83 -14.77 6.07
CA ASP A 66 -4.94 -14.57 7.23
C ASP A 66 -3.53 -15.18 7.07
N ASP A 67 -3.39 -16.25 6.27
CA ASP A 67 -2.11 -16.97 6.11
C ASP A 67 -1.09 -16.24 5.21
N ASP A 68 -1.54 -15.30 4.37
CA ASP A 68 -0.71 -14.49 3.48
C ASP A 68 -0.26 -13.16 4.14
N MET A 69 -0.41 -13.03 5.46
CA MET A 69 0.12 -11.91 6.24
C MET A 69 1.56 -12.20 6.69
N GLU A 70 2.53 -11.38 6.25
CA GLU A 70 3.93 -11.45 6.68
C GLU A 70 4.18 -10.78 8.04
N SER A 71 3.15 -10.13 8.59
CA SER A 71 3.20 -9.51 9.90
C SER A 71 1.80 -9.30 10.48
N ASN A 72 1.73 -8.69 11.67
CA ASN A 72 0.48 -8.50 12.40
C ASN A 72 -0.46 -7.41 11.84
N ARG A 73 -0.05 -6.62 10.84
CA ARG A 73 -0.88 -5.56 10.24
C ARG A 73 -0.35 -5.14 8.87
N VAL A 74 -1.12 -4.31 8.17
CA VAL A 74 -0.61 -3.55 7.02
C VAL A 74 0.35 -2.47 7.51
N TYR A 75 1.58 -2.47 6.99
CA TYR A 75 2.61 -1.47 7.31
C TYR A 75 2.73 -0.39 6.23
N ALA A 76 2.45 -0.74 4.98
CA ALA A 76 2.40 0.22 3.89
C ALA A 76 1.32 1.29 4.11
N LYS A 77 1.65 2.56 3.80
CA LYS A 77 0.72 3.70 3.91
C LYS A 77 -0.45 3.60 2.94
N GLY A 78 -0.25 2.91 1.83
CA GLY A 78 -1.27 2.61 0.84
C GLY A 78 -0.68 1.92 -0.38
N MET A 79 -1.57 1.53 -1.28
CA MET A 79 -1.19 0.94 -2.57
C MET A 79 -1.71 1.75 -3.74
N ILE A 80 -0.97 1.72 -4.84
CA ILE A 80 -1.35 2.33 -6.10
C ILE A 80 -1.33 1.24 -7.17
N VAL A 81 -2.49 1.01 -7.77
CA VAL A 81 -2.72 -0.08 -8.73
C VAL A 81 -3.34 0.47 -10.00
N ARG A 82 -3.17 -0.24 -11.12
CA ARG A 82 -3.80 0.16 -12.38
C ARG A 82 -5.29 -0.17 -12.38
N HIS A 83 -5.63 -1.44 -12.15
CA HIS A 83 -6.99 -1.94 -12.02
C HIS A 83 -7.14 -2.72 -10.71
N TYR A 84 -8.13 -2.34 -9.92
CA TYR A 84 -8.53 -3.09 -8.73
C TYR A 84 -9.69 -4.03 -9.10
N GLN A 85 -9.50 -5.32 -8.83
CA GLN A 85 -10.49 -6.37 -9.03
C GLN A 85 -11.42 -6.47 -7.81
N GLN A 86 -12.64 -5.93 -7.95
CA GLN A 86 -13.66 -6.01 -6.90
C GLN A 86 -14.12 -7.46 -6.63
N ARG A 87 -14.21 -8.28 -7.68
CA ARG A 87 -14.52 -9.70 -7.57
C ARG A 87 -13.23 -10.51 -7.51
N TYR A 88 -12.93 -11.05 -6.35
CA TYR A 88 -11.88 -12.04 -6.19
C TYR A 88 -12.36 -13.45 -6.57
N SER A 89 -11.42 -14.31 -6.96
CA SER A 89 -11.68 -15.71 -7.31
C SER A 89 -10.48 -16.58 -6.96
N ASN A 90 -10.39 -16.98 -5.70
CA ASN A 90 -9.42 -17.96 -5.22
C ASN A 90 -10.06 -18.79 -4.10
N PHE A 91 -9.77 -20.09 -4.06
CA PHE A 91 -10.32 -20.98 -3.04
C PHE A 91 -9.82 -20.67 -1.61
N ARG A 92 -8.66 -20.01 -1.49
CA ARG A 92 -8.09 -19.54 -0.21
C ARG A 92 -8.69 -18.21 0.24
N ALA A 93 -9.38 -17.48 -0.64
CA ALA A 93 -9.85 -16.13 -0.33
C ALA A 93 -10.92 -16.15 0.76
N GLN A 94 -10.69 -15.37 1.81
CA GLN A 94 -11.61 -15.20 2.94
C GLN A 94 -12.36 -13.87 2.83
N ASP A 95 -11.75 -12.84 2.25
CA ASP A 95 -12.38 -11.53 2.03
C ASP A 95 -11.81 -10.81 0.78
N SER A 96 -12.38 -9.67 0.45
CA SER A 96 -11.92 -8.73 -0.57
C SER A 96 -10.75 -7.87 -0.09
N LEU A 97 -9.91 -7.45 -1.03
CA LEU A 97 -8.83 -6.50 -0.74
C LEU A 97 -9.34 -5.13 -0.25
N ASP A 98 -10.52 -4.69 -0.71
CA ASP A 98 -11.15 -3.45 -0.26
C ASP A 98 -11.51 -3.50 1.23
N ALA A 99 -12.18 -4.57 1.67
CA ALA A 99 -12.52 -4.78 3.07
C ALA A 99 -11.27 -4.89 3.96
N PHE A 100 -10.25 -5.61 3.50
CA PHE A 100 -8.96 -5.73 4.19
C PHE A 100 -8.29 -4.36 4.42
N LEU A 101 -8.20 -3.54 3.37
CA LEU A 101 -7.60 -2.21 3.49
C LEU A 101 -8.43 -1.29 4.41
N GLN A 102 -9.76 -1.37 4.35
CA GLN A 102 -10.64 -0.64 5.28
C GLN A 102 -10.38 -1.05 6.74
N GLN A 103 -10.30 -2.36 7.02
CA GLN A 103 -10.05 -2.90 8.36
C GLN A 103 -8.72 -2.40 8.94
N HIS A 104 -7.70 -2.27 8.10
CA HIS A 104 -6.38 -1.81 8.52
C HIS A 104 -6.17 -0.28 8.41
N GLY A 105 -7.20 0.48 8.00
CA GLY A 105 -7.10 1.93 7.83
C GLY A 105 -6.11 2.36 6.73
N SER A 106 -5.82 1.47 5.77
CA SER A 106 -4.93 1.73 4.65
C SER A 106 -5.75 2.06 3.41
N MET A 107 -5.22 2.94 2.53
CA MET A 107 -5.93 3.35 1.33
C MET A 107 -5.38 2.66 0.08
N GLY A 108 -6.28 2.28 -0.82
CA GLY A 108 -5.97 1.83 -2.16
C GLY A 108 -6.32 2.90 -3.18
N ILE A 109 -5.46 3.10 -4.17
CA ILE A 109 -5.65 4.03 -5.27
C ILE A 109 -5.63 3.24 -6.58
N CYS A 110 -6.63 3.45 -7.43
CA CYS A 110 -6.78 2.75 -8.70
C CYS A 110 -7.16 3.70 -9.85
N GLU A 111 -7.26 3.14 -11.07
CA GLU A 111 -7.59 3.87 -12.30
C GLU A 111 -6.57 4.96 -12.67
N ILE A 112 -5.32 4.76 -12.27
CA ILE A 112 -4.18 5.63 -12.57
C ILE A 112 -3.18 4.92 -13.49
N ASP A 113 -2.40 5.68 -14.26
CA ASP A 113 -1.33 5.11 -15.08
C ASP A 113 -0.11 4.77 -14.19
N THR A 114 -0.09 3.54 -13.66
CA THR A 114 1.04 3.07 -12.85
C THR A 114 2.33 2.94 -13.65
N ARG A 115 2.26 2.75 -14.98
CA ARG A 115 3.47 2.71 -15.84
C ARG A 115 4.10 4.09 -15.96
N TYR A 116 3.29 5.14 -16.05
CA TYR A 116 3.76 6.52 -15.98
C TYR A 116 4.48 6.78 -14.64
N LEU A 117 3.85 6.41 -13.51
CA LEU A 117 4.45 6.56 -12.18
C LEU A 117 5.77 5.78 -12.05
N THR A 118 5.80 4.50 -12.45
CA THR A 118 7.04 3.70 -12.44
C THR A 118 8.13 4.32 -13.31
N THR A 119 7.79 4.85 -14.48
CA THR A 119 8.77 5.48 -15.38
C THR A 119 9.32 6.76 -14.78
N MET A 120 8.48 7.56 -14.12
CA MET A 120 8.87 8.77 -13.39
C MET A 120 9.83 8.41 -12.25
N LEU A 121 9.43 7.48 -11.36
CA LEU A 121 10.25 7.05 -10.23
C LEU A 121 11.60 6.49 -10.66
N ARG A 122 11.65 5.75 -11.76
CA ARG A 122 12.92 5.25 -12.32
C ARG A 122 13.85 6.36 -12.80
N ARG A 123 13.30 7.50 -13.25
CA ARG A 123 14.08 8.64 -13.79
C ARG A 123 14.46 9.63 -12.70
N GLU A 124 13.58 9.87 -11.75
CA GLU A 124 13.68 10.96 -10.77
C GLU A 124 14.04 10.45 -9.37
N GLY A 125 13.94 9.15 -9.13
CA GLY A 125 14.12 8.53 -7.81
C GLY A 125 12.80 8.40 -7.04
N ALA A 126 12.89 7.77 -5.87
CA ALA A 126 11.80 7.78 -4.91
C ALA A 126 11.58 9.21 -4.39
N MET A 127 10.33 9.56 -4.10
CA MET A 127 9.94 10.91 -3.72
C MET A 127 8.74 10.89 -2.79
N MET A 128 8.55 11.96 -2.02
CA MET A 128 7.40 12.05 -1.13
C MET A 128 6.12 12.30 -1.93
N MET A 129 5.01 11.74 -1.43
CA MET A 129 3.68 11.97 -1.95
C MET A 129 2.65 12.13 -0.84
N VAL A 130 1.57 12.83 -1.16
CA VAL A 130 0.33 12.79 -0.39
C VAL A 130 -0.79 12.29 -1.30
N ALA A 131 -1.62 11.42 -0.76
CA ALA A 131 -2.87 11.01 -1.38
C ALA A 131 -4.04 11.32 -0.45
N SER A 132 -5.14 11.81 -1.02
CA SER A 132 -6.35 12.09 -0.26
C SER A 132 -7.60 11.70 -1.03
N SER A 133 -8.54 11.09 -0.32
CA SER A 133 -9.93 10.88 -0.77
C SER A 133 -10.89 11.98 -0.28
N GLN A 134 -10.38 12.93 0.51
CA GLN A 134 -11.16 13.95 1.22
C GLN A 134 -10.84 15.37 0.75
N ILE A 135 -9.59 15.60 0.33
CA ILE A 135 -9.07 16.90 -0.08
C ILE A 135 -8.77 16.83 -1.57
N SER A 136 -9.44 17.68 -2.33
CA SER A 136 -9.23 17.82 -3.78
C SER A 136 -8.37 19.00 -4.17
N ASP A 137 -8.10 19.92 -3.24
CA ASP A 137 -7.34 21.14 -3.52
C ASP A 137 -5.83 20.86 -3.60
N LYS A 138 -5.22 21.26 -4.72
CA LYS A 138 -3.78 21.05 -4.97
C LYS A 138 -2.91 21.85 -3.98
N ALA A 139 -3.30 23.08 -3.64
CA ALA A 139 -2.50 23.92 -2.77
C ALA A 139 -2.51 23.41 -1.33
N GLU A 140 -3.66 22.92 -0.87
CA GLU A 140 -3.80 22.28 0.44
C GLU A 140 -2.95 21.00 0.54
N LEU A 141 -3.03 20.12 -0.47
CA LEU A 141 -2.19 18.92 -0.53
C LEU A 141 -0.70 19.24 -0.57
N LYS A 142 -0.32 20.30 -1.30
CA LYS A 142 1.06 20.79 -1.31
C LYS A 142 1.53 21.18 0.09
N VAL A 143 0.73 21.96 0.82
CA VAL A 143 1.05 22.37 2.21
C VAL A 143 1.21 21.14 3.11
N ILE A 144 0.31 20.17 3.00
CA ILE A 144 0.38 18.91 3.76
C ILE A 144 1.70 18.18 3.48
N LEU A 145 2.06 18.03 2.21
CA LEU A 145 3.29 17.33 1.82
C LEU A 145 4.55 18.05 2.30
N GLU A 146 4.60 19.38 2.17
CA GLU A 146 5.73 20.21 2.61
C GLU A 146 5.88 20.25 4.14
N SER A 147 4.81 19.99 4.89
CA SER A 147 4.83 19.94 6.36
C SER A 147 5.22 18.58 6.94
N ALA A 148 5.23 17.53 6.11
CA ALA A 148 5.49 16.18 6.56
C ALA A 148 7.00 15.89 6.60
N PRO A 149 7.48 15.10 7.59
CA PRO A 149 8.86 14.67 7.62
C PRO A 149 9.16 13.75 6.42
N ARG A 150 10.39 13.82 5.92
CA ARG A 150 10.86 12.89 4.88
C ARG A 150 11.02 11.48 5.48
N ILE A 151 11.01 10.46 4.62
CA ILE A 151 11.18 9.06 5.04
C ILE A 151 12.46 8.86 5.87
N GLU A 152 13.54 9.54 5.48
CA GLU A 152 14.87 9.48 6.09
C GLU A 152 14.96 10.20 7.46
N GLU A 153 13.98 11.04 7.78
CA GLU A 153 13.89 11.76 9.05
C GLU A 153 13.13 10.96 10.11
N VAL A 154 12.46 9.87 9.72
CA VAL A 154 11.61 9.06 10.60
C VAL A 154 12.28 7.71 10.88
N ASN A 155 12.51 7.40 12.15
CA ASN A 155 13.05 6.11 12.57
C ASN A 155 11.97 5.01 12.55
N TYR A 156 11.65 4.46 11.37
CA TYR A 156 10.66 3.41 11.26
C TYR A 156 11.06 2.10 11.94
N ILE A 157 12.37 1.81 12.08
CA ILE A 157 12.86 0.61 12.76
C ILE A 157 12.31 0.52 14.19
N GLU A 158 12.35 1.63 14.93
CA GLU A 158 11.81 1.68 16.29
C GLU A 158 10.28 1.50 16.31
N THR A 159 9.58 1.96 15.28
CA THR A 159 8.11 1.84 15.18
C THR A 159 7.63 0.43 14.83
N VAL A 160 8.43 -0.33 14.08
CA VAL A 160 8.06 -1.68 13.62
C VAL A 160 8.68 -2.80 14.46
N SER A 161 9.77 -2.52 15.18
CA SER A 161 10.42 -3.52 16.04
C SER A 161 9.52 -3.95 17.21
N THR A 162 9.66 -5.21 17.61
CA THR A 162 9.01 -5.74 18.81
C THR A 162 9.45 -4.98 20.06
N LYS A 163 8.52 -4.79 21.00
CA LYS A 163 8.80 -4.09 22.27
C LYS A 163 9.39 -5.02 23.32
N GLU A 164 9.14 -6.31 23.19
CA GLU A 164 9.62 -7.34 24.10
C GLU A 164 10.19 -8.53 23.30
N PRO A 165 11.24 -9.20 23.81
CA PRO A 165 11.75 -10.40 23.19
C PRO A 165 10.72 -11.53 23.28
N TYR A 166 10.60 -12.31 22.22
CA TYR A 166 9.69 -13.46 22.16
C TYR A 166 10.34 -14.63 21.42
N LEU A 167 9.84 -15.83 21.66
CA LEU A 167 10.25 -17.03 20.94
C LEU A 167 9.32 -17.24 19.73
N HIS A 168 9.89 -17.36 18.54
CA HIS A 168 9.14 -17.77 17.36
C HIS A 168 9.01 -19.30 17.36
N VAL A 169 7.79 -19.81 17.52
CA VAL A 169 7.51 -21.25 17.64
C VAL A 169 6.86 -21.87 16.41
N ASN A 170 6.40 -21.04 15.47
CA ASN A 170 5.75 -21.49 14.25
C ASN A 170 6.78 -21.81 13.15
N GLY A 171 6.45 -22.75 12.28
CA GLY A 171 7.31 -23.26 11.21
C GLY A 171 6.88 -22.80 9.82
N THR A 172 7.33 -23.55 8.81
CA THR A 172 6.98 -23.31 7.40
C THR A 172 5.52 -23.64 7.09
N TYR A 173 4.97 -22.92 6.11
CA TYR A 173 3.64 -23.14 5.55
C TYR A 173 3.45 -24.58 5.04
N ASP A 174 2.35 -25.23 5.44
CA ASP A 174 1.95 -26.56 4.94
C ASP A 174 1.04 -26.41 3.71
N ALA A 175 1.59 -26.66 2.52
CA ALA A 175 0.86 -26.57 1.25
C ALA A 175 -0.27 -27.60 1.08
N THR A 176 -0.36 -28.60 1.96
CA THR A 176 -1.42 -29.63 1.95
C THR A 176 -2.62 -29.19 2.80
N ARG A 177 -2.33 -28.56 3.94
CA ARG A 177 -3.34 -28.09 4.90
C ARG A 177 -3.75 -26.64 4.67
N PHE A 178 -2.94 -25.90 3.91
CA PHE A 178 -3.08 -24.48 3.64
C PHE A 178 -3.05 -23.61 4.91
N CYS A 179 -2.11 -23.90 5.82
CA CYS A 179 -1.89 -23.13 7.05
C CYS A 179 -0.43 -23.22 7.50
N HIS A 180 0.01 -22.27 8.32
CA HIS A 180 1.30 -22.36 9.02
C HIS A 180 1.21 -23.35 10.20
N ASN A 181 2.26 -24.16 10.40
CA ASN A 181 2.36 -25.14 11.51
C ASN A 181 2.95 -24.51 12.79
#